data_AF-A0A7Z2VPC9-F1
#
_entry.id   AF-A0A7Z2VPC9-F1
#
_cell.length_a   1.000
_cell.length_b   1.000
_cell.length_c   1.000
_cell.angle_alpha   90.00
_cell.angle_beta   90.00
_cell.angle_gamma   90.00
#
_symmetry.space_group_name_H-M   'P 1'
#
loop_
_entity.id
_entity.type
_entity.pdbx_description
1 polymer ?
#
loop_
_entity_poly.entity_id
_entity_poly.type
_entity_poly.pdbx_seq_one_letter_code
_entity_poly.pdbx_strand_id
1 'polypeptide(L)'
;MNATNDIAIYRNPDINVEARVNDLLGRMTFGEKVRQLERYWGATFMSGMYSSMDNKPVSDARIQWDKVMSRIGDDGVGCIYGLFGAPKVYNQLQQYAIEQTRLGIPILFCEDKHIDRVVDIGTISIKSLDIAVSRVLNQKIKLGLFEKPYVE
;
A
#
# COMPACT_ATOMS: atom_id res chain seq x y z
N MET A 1 -32.43 7.88 -15.43
CA MET A 1 -30.99 8.25 -15.42
C MET A 1 -30.25 6.96 -15.12
N ASN A 2 -29.62 6.36 -16.12
CA ASN A 2 -28.98 5.04 -15.96
C ASN A 2 -27.68 5.23 -15.18
N ALA A 3 -27.65 4.69 -13.97
CA ALA A 3 -26.40 4.45 -13.26
C ALA A 3 -25.59 3.49 -14.14
N THR A 4 -24.61 4.03 -14.87
CA THR A 4 -23.52 3.23 -15.40
C THR A 4 -22.97 2.43 -14.24
N ASN A 5 -23.16 1.11 -14.26
CA ASN A 5 -22.48 0.17 -13.38
C ASN A 5 -21.01 0.60 -13.31
N ASP A 6 -20.62 1.20 -12.19
CA ASP A 6 -19.25 1.69 -11.97
C ASP A 6 -18.36 0.49 -11.65
N ILE A 7 -18.16 -0.36 -12.65
CA ILE A 7 -17.33 -1.55 -12.55
C ILE A 7 -15.91 -1.08 -12.32
N ALA A 8 -15.35 -1.45 -11.17
CA ALA A 8 -13.96 -1.20 -10.80
C ALA A 8 -13.01 -2.03 -11.69
N ILE A 9 -12.77 -1.58 -12.92
CA ILE A 9 -11.95 -2.31 -13.90
C ILE A 9 -10.50 -2.48 -13.45
N TYR A 10 -10.00 -1.64 -12.54
CA TYR A 10 -8.67 -1.84 -11.96
C TYR A 10 -8.50 -3.19 -11.25
N ARG A 11 -9.61 -3.86 -10.88
CA ARG A 11 -9.60 -5.20 -10.28
C ARG A 11 -9.63 -6.33 -11.31
N ASN A 12 -9.89 -6.04 -12.58
CA ASN A 12 -9.99 -7.06 -13.61
C ASN A 12 -8.60 -7.37 -14.20
N PRO A 13 -8.07 -8.59 -14.03
CA PRO A 13 -6.75 -8.97 -14.54
C PRO A 13 -6.66 -9.03 -16.07
N ASP A 14 -7.79 -9.15 -16.77
CA ASP A 14 -7.82 -9.22 -18.24
C ASP A 14 -7.64 -7.85 -18.90
N ILE A 15 -7.75 -6.77 -18.13
CA ILE A 15 -7.54 -5.41 -18.61
C ILE A 15 -6.05 -5.06 -18.54
N ASN A 16 -5.55 -4.40 -19.58
CA ASN A 16 -4.15 -3.98 -19.61
C ASN A 16 -3.81 -3.06 -18.42
N VAL A 17 -2.55 -3.12 -17.98
CA VAL A 17 -2.07 -2.44 -16.77
C VAL A 17 -2.32 -0.93 -16.81
N GLU A 18 -2.14 -0.28 -17.95
CA GLU A 18 -2.30 1.18 -18.07
C GLU A 18 -3.75 1.61 -17.82
N ALA A 19 -4.71 0.93 -18.44
CA ALA A 19 -6.13 1.18 -18.23
C ALA A 19 -6.56 0.94 -16.77
N ARG A 20 -6.03 -0.11 -16.14
CA ARG A 20 -6.27 -0.39 -14.71
C ARG A 20 -5.72 0.71 -13.81
N VAL A 21 -4.50 1.19 -14.08
CA VAL A 21 -3.88 2.29 -13.33
C VAL A 21 -4.69 3.58 -13.48
N ASN A 22 -5.11 3.92 -14.70
CA ASN A 22 -5.87 5.13 -14.97
C ASN A 22 -7.25 5.11 -14.29
N ASP A 23 -7.94 3.98 -14.33
CA ASP A 23 -9.20 3.79 -13.60
C ASP A 23 -8.99 3.97 -12.09
N LEU A 24 -7.97 3.33 -11.52
CA LEU A 24 -7.68 3.46 -10.08
C LEU A 24 -7.32 4.90 -9.69
N LEU A 25 -6.47 5.59 -10.47
CA LEU A 25 -6.10 7.00 -10.21
C LEU A 25 -7.31 7.93 -10.26
N GLY A 26 -8.26 7.69 -11.16
CA GLY A 26 -9.50 8.47 -11.28
C GLY A 26 -10.44 8.28 -10.09
N ARG A 27 -10.32 7.15 -9.37
CA ARG A 27 -11.12 6.83 -8.18
C ARG A 27 -10.52 7.34 -6.88
N MET A 28 -9.24 7.71 -6.87
CA MET A 28 -8.51 8.09 -5.66
C MET A 28 -8.76 9.54 -5.23
N THR A 29 -8.89 9.75 -3.92
CA THR A 29 -8.82 11.07 -3.31
C THR A 29 -7.38 11.60 -3.34
N PHE A 30 -7.21 12.90 -3.08
CA PHE A 30 -5.87 13.47 -2.89
C PHE A 30 -5.11 12.79 -1.74
N GLY A 31 -5.80 12.49 -0.63
CA GLY A 31 -5.21 11.82 0.54
C GLY A 31 -4.68 10.43 0.19
N GLU A 32 -5.49 9.60 -0.44
CA GLU A 32 -5.08 8.25 -0.89
C GLU A 32 -3.89 8.33 -1.87
N LYS A 33 -3.86 9.33 -2.75
CA LYS A 33 -2.73 9.55 -3.68
C LYS A 33 -1.45 9.86 -2.91
N VAL A 34 -1.51 10.75 -1.92
CA VAL A 34 -0.37 11.03 -1.04
C VAL A 34 0.07 9.76 -0.31
N ARG A 35 -0.86 8.98 0.25
CA ARG A 35 -0.54 7.73 0.96
C ARG A 35 0.17 6.71 0.10
N GLN A 36 -0.11 6.63 -1.20
CA GLN A 36 0.63 5.72 -2.10
C GLN A 36 2.11 6.08 -2.25
N LEU A 37 2.50 7.31 -1.89
CA LEU A 37 3.90 7.76 -1.91
C LEU A 37 4.57 7.68 -0.54
N GLU A 38 3.81 7.42 0.53
CA GLU A 38 4.34 7.25 1.88
C GLU A 38 4.89 5.83 2.10
N ARG A 39 5.89 5.77 3.00
CA ARG A 39 6.49 4.54 3.48
C ARG A 39 6.45 4.50 5.00
N TYR A 40 6.02 3.39 5.56
CA TYR A 40 6.10 3.15 7.01
C TYR A 40 7.07 2.05 7.37
N TRP A 41 7.87 2.31 8.40
CA TRP A 41 8.77 1.31 8.95
C TRP A 41 7.95 0.25 9.68
N GLY A 42 8.10 -1.02 9.32
CA GLY A 42 7.28 -2.10 9.84
C GLY A 42 7.35 -2.28 11.36
N ALA A 43 8.49 -1.95 11.97
CA ALA A 43 8.64 -1.90 13.43
C ALA A 43 7.60 -0.99 14.11
N THR A 44 7.09 0.03 13.41
CA THR A 44 6.01 0.91 13.90
C THR A 44 4.78 0.12 14.30
N PHE A 45 4.48 -0.98 13.60
CA PHE A 45 3.27 -1.77 13.79
C PHE A 45 3.50 -3.01 14.66
N MET A 46 4.70 -3.28 15.15
CA MET A 46 5.01 -4.48 15.93
C MET A 46 5.29 -4.13 17.39
N SER A 47 4.88 -4.98 18.33
CA SER A 47 5.15 -4.77 19.77
C SER A 47 6.62 -4.97 20.16
N GLY A 48 7.42 -5.65 19.32
CA GLY A 48 8.84 -5.86 19.55
C GLY A 48 9.58 -6.34 18.30
N MET A 49 10.86 -5.96 18.20
CA MET A 49 11.80 -6.33 17.12
C MET A 49 13.12 -6.77 17.75
N TYR A 50 13.82 -7.75 17.17
CA TYR A 50 15.13 -8.20 17.70
C TYR A 50 16.17 -7.07 17.68
N SER A 51 16.35 -6.44 16.52
CA SER A 51 17.14 -5.22 16.36
C SER A 51 16.62 -4.43 15.16
N SER A 52 16.88 -3.12 15.13
CA SER A 52 16.55 -2.28 13.96
C SER A 52 17.37 -2.64 12.72
N MET A 53 18.50 -3.34 12.89
CA MET A 53 19.31 -3.85 11.79
C MET A 53 18.71 -5.12 11.16
N ASP A 54 18.15 -6.01 12.00
CA ASP A 54 17.59 -7.28 11.55
C ASP A 54 16.18 -7.14 10.97
N ASN A 55 15.46 -6.06 11.35
CA ASN A 55 14.10 -5.78 10.86
C ASN A 55 13.14 -6.97 11.03
N LYS A 56 13.41 -7.83 12.02
CA LYS A 56 12.65 -9.05 12.30
C LYS A 56 11.87 -8.91 13.60
N PRO A 57 10.55 -9.18 13.62
CA PRO A 57 9.79 -9.24 14.84
C PRO A 57 10.32 -10.32 15.79
N VAL A 58 10.27 -10.07 17.10
CA VAL A 58 10.49 -11.12 18.09
C VAL A 58 9.38 -12.18 18.03
N SER A 59 9.64 -13.39 18.53
CA SER A 59 8.74 -14.53 18.37
C SER A 59 7.31 -14.32 18.88
N ASP A 60 7.14 -13.52 19.93
CA ASP A 60 5.85 -13.18 20.56
C ASP A 60 5.33 -11.79 20.16
N ALA A 61 5.98 -11.14 19.19
CA ALA A 61 5.57 -9.83 18.72
C ALA A 61 4.15 -9.87 18.14
N ARG A 62 3.34 -8.89 18.53
CA ARG A 62 1.96 -8.71 18.05
C ARG A 62 1.85 -7.46 17.21
N ILE A 63 0.92 -7.48 16.27
CA ILE A 63 0.52 -6.28 15.54
C ILE A 63 -0.13 -5.31 16.52
N GLN A 64 0.33 -4.06 16.53
CA GLN A 64 -0.26 -2.94 17.27
C GLN A 64 -1.36 -2.31 16.41
N TRP A 65 -2.57 -2.87 16.47
CA TRP A 65 -3.68 -2.47 15.61
C TRP A 65 -4.10 -1.00 15.79
N ASP A 66 -3.98 -0.43 16.99
CA ASP A 66 -4.25 1.00 17.21
C ASP A 66 -3.34 1.88 16.34
N LYS A 67 -2.08 1.48 16.16
CA LYS A 67 -1.14 2.18 15.28
C LYS A 67 -1.45 1.96 13.81
N VAL A 68 -1.89 0.75 13.44
CA VAL A 68 -2.35 0.45 12.07
C VAL A 68 -3.52 1.36 11.70
N MET A 69 -4.56 1.40 12.54
CA MET A 69 -5.74 2.25 12.32
C MET A 69 -5.39 3.74 12.32
N SER A 70 -4.50 4.18 13.23
CA SER A 70 -4.08 5.58 13.30
C SER A 70 -3.21 6.03 12.12
N ARG A 71 -2.34 5.16 11.59
CA ARG A 71 -1.36 5.55 10.57
C ARG A 71 -1.81 5.22 9.16
N ILE A 72 -2.33 4.02 8.94
CA ILE A 72 -2.83 3.54 7.64
C ILE A 72 -4.27 4.01 7.44
N GLY A 73 -5.13 3.82 8.45
CA GLY A 73 -6.52 4.27 8.40
C GLY A 73 -7.27 3.73 7.17
N ASP A 74 -8.19 4.55 6.65
CA ASP A 74 -8.95 4.26 5.42
C ASP A 74 -8.19 4.69 4.14
N ASP A 75 -7.27 5.66 4.23
CA ASP A 75 -6.51 6.15 3.07
C ASP A 75 -5.45 5.15 2.56
N GLY A 76 -5.11 4.14 3.38
CA GLY A 76 -4.16 3.10 3.04
C GLY A 76 -2.69 3.53 3.15
N VAL A 77 -1.79 2.76 2.53
CA VAL A 77 -0.36 3.04 2.48
C VAL A 77 0.28 2.50 1.20
N GLY A 78 1.29 3.21 0.69
CA GLY A 78 2.06 2.81 -0.47
C GLY A 78 2.91 1.58 -0.19
N CYS A 79 3.80 1.68 0.80
CA CYS A 79 4.73 0.61 1.17
C CYS A 79 4.98 0.51 2.68
N ILE A 80 5.13 -0.72 3.17
CA ILE A 80 5.74 -1.03 4.47
C ILE A 80 7.13 -1.58 4.21
N TYR A 81 8.14 -1.02 4.88
CA TYR A 81 9.53 -1.43 4.69
C TYR A 81 10.18 -1.90 5.99
N GLY A 82 11.24 -2.69 5.88
CA GLY A 82 12.02 -3.13 7.04
C GLY A 82 11.20 -4.02 7.98
N LEU A 83 10.37 -4.90 7.42
CA LEU A 83 9.73 -5.99 8.14
C LEU A 83 10.12 -7.27 7.41
N PHE A 84 10.97 -8.12 7.99
CA PHE A 84 11.53 -9.30 7.34
C PHE A 84 11.06 -10.60 8.00
N GLY A 85 10.89 -11.64 7.19
CA GLY A 85 10.61 -13.00 7.67
C GLY A 85 9.31 -13.13 8.48
N ALA A 86 8.29 -12.34 8.14
CA ALA A 86 7.03 -12.27 8.89
C ALA A 86 5.80 -12.49 7.98
N PRO A 87 5.68 -13.62 7.26
CA PRO A 87 4.63 -13.85 6.27
C PRO A 87 3.21 -13.75 6.85
N LYS A 88 3.01 -14.25 8.08
CA LYS A 88 1.73 -14.10 8.79
C LYS A 88 1.36 -12.64 9.02
N VAL A 89 2.34 -11.81 9.40
CA VAL A 89 2.12 -10.38 9.63
C VAL A 89 1.83 -9.67 8.31
N TYR A 90 2.55 -10.00 7.23
CA TYR A 90 2.27 -9.45 5.90
C TYR A 90 0.82 -9.72 5.51
N ASN A 91 0.37 -10.97 5.63
CA ASN A 91 -0.98 -11.35 5.23
C ASN A 91 -2.06 -10.64 6.06
N GLN A 92 -1.83 -10.44 7.37
CA GLN A 92 -2.76 -9.71 8.23
C GLN A 92 -2.83 -8.22 7.86
N LEU A 93 -1.69 -7.57 7.64
CA LEU A 93 -1.65 -6.16 7.22
C LEU A 93 -2.22 -5.97 5.80
N GLN A 94 -1.98 -6.93 4.92
CA GLN A 94 -2.52 -6.94 3.57
C GLN A 94 -4.04 -7.13 3.58
N GLN A 95 -4.55 -8.03 4.42
CA GLN A 95 -5.99 -8.21 4.61
C GLN A 95 -6.64 -6.92 5.09
N TYR A 96 -6.04 -6.22 6.07
CA TYR A 96 -6.51 -4.91 6.50
C TYR A 96 -6.56 -3.92 5.33
N ALA A 97 -5.48 -3.80 4.55
CA ALA A 97 -5.45 -2.87 3.42
C ALA A 97 -6.51 -3.17 2.35
N ILE A 98 -6.84 -4.45 2.14
CA ILE A 98 -7.82 -4.87 1.12
C ILE A 98 -9.26 -4.71 1.61
N GLU A 99 -9.54 -5.09 2.84
CA GLU A 99 -10.90 -5.19 3.36
C GLU A 99 -11.37 -3.94 4.12
N GLN A 100 -10.44 -3.18 4.70
CA GLN A 100 -10.76 -2.06 5.59
C GLN A 100 -10.51 -0.69 4.94
N THR A 101 -9.95 -0.64 3.74
CA THR A 101 -9.79 0.61 2.99
C THR A 101 -10.78 0.68 1.83
N ARG A 102 -11.27 1.89 1.54
CA ARG A 102 -12.26 2.15 0.50
C ARG A 102 -11.94 1.55 -0.88
N LEU A 103 -10.67 1.60 -1.30
CA LEU A 103 -10.24 1.12 -2.62
C LEU A 103 -9.54 -0.24 -2.56
N GLY A 104 -9.33 -0.82 -1.38
CA GLY A 104 -8.70 -2.13 -1.21
C GLY A 104 -7.35 -2.27 -1.93
N ILE A 105 -6.52 -1.22 -1.88
CA ILE A 105 -5.24 -1.19 -2.60
C ILE A 105 -4.19 -1.97 -1.78
N PRO A 106 -3.57 -3.03 -2.34
CA PRO A 106 -2.59 -3.84 -1.61
C PRO A 106 -1.33 -3.05 -1.22
N ILE A 107 -0.67 -3.45 -0.14
CA ILE A 107 0.59 -2.87 0.35
C ILE A 107 1.77 -3.46 -0.44
N LEU A 108 2.76 -2.63 -0.78
CA LEU A 108 4.08 -3.13 -1.18
C LEU A 108 4.93 -3.39 0.07
N PHE A 109 5.46 -4.59 0.22
CA PHE A 109 6.47 -4.88 1.23
C PHE A 109 7.86 -4.70 0.61
N CYS A 110 8.59 -3.68 1.06
CA CYS A 110 9.88 -3.31 0.49
C CYS A 110 11.01 -3.74 1.44
N GLU A 111 11.98 -4.52 0.94
CA GLU A 111 13.13 -4.92 1.77
C GLU A 111 14.24 -3.85 1.84
N ASP A 112 14.22 -2.90 0.91
CA ASP A 112 15.37 -2.02 0.70
C ASP A 112 15.45 -0.84 1.67
N LYS A 113 16.67 -0.63 2.17
CA LYS A 113 17.07 0.34 3.20
C LYS A 113 17.32 1.73 2.62
N HIS A 114 17.37 1.87 1.29
CA HIS A 114 17.87 3.06 0.60
C HIS A 114 16.95 3.60 -0.51
N ILE A 115 15.71 3.97 -0.17
CA ILE A 115 14.94 4.90 -1.02
C ILE A 115 14.45 6.04 -0.14
N ASP A 116 15.24 7.11 -0.13
CA ASP A 116 14.78 8.43 0.31
C ASP A 116 13.85 8.97 -0.78
N ARG A 117 12.54 8.79 -0.58
CA ARG A 117 11.56 9.68 -1.21
C ARG A 117 10.81 10.42 -0.12
N VAL A 118 11.47 11.45 0.39
CA VAL A 118 10.79 12.60 0.98
C VAL A 118 10.08 13.30 -0.18
N VAL A 119 8.76 13.09 -0.30
CA VAL A 119 7.94 13.99 -1.09
C VAL A 119 7.64 15.17 -0.18
N ASP A 120 8.38 16.27 -0.36
CA ASP A 120 8.05 17.53 0.30
C ASP A 120 6.76 18.04 -0.34
N ILE A 121 5.65 17.96 0.40
CA ILE A 121 4.29 18.26 -0.05
C ILE A 121 4.07 19.78 -0.05
N GLY A 122 4.99 20.53 -0.68
CA GLY A 122 4.75 21.91 -1.02
C GLY A 122 3.69 22.00 -2.12
N THR A 123 3.98 22.72 -3.20
CA THR A 123 3.06 22.89 -4.34
C THR A 123 3.27 21.80 -5.39
N ILE A 124 2.85 20.56 -5.11
CA ILE A 124 2.78 19.53 -6.15
C ILE A 124 1.47 19.66 -6.94
N SER A 125 1.56 19.73 -8.27
CA SER A 125 0.36 19.68 -9.11
C SER A 125 -0.28 18.29 -9.03
N ILE A 126 -1.61 18.22 -9.15
CA ILE A 126 -2.32 16.94 -9.18
C ILE A 126 -1.79 16.02 -10.30
N LYS A 127 -1.39 16.60 -11.44
CA LYS A 127 -0.79 15.87 -12.55
C LYS A 127 0.55 15.24 -12.17
N SER A 128 1.41 15.98 -11.47
CA SER A 128 2.70 15.47 -11.01
C SER A 128 2.51 14.37 -9.94
N LEU A 129 1.52 14.55 -9.07
CA LEU A 129 1.14 13.55 -8.07
C LEU A 129 0.66 12.26 -8.76
N ASP A 130 -0.23 12.36 -9.74
CA ASP A 130 -0.74 11.22 -10.51
C ASP A 130 0.36 10.46 -11.23
N ILE A 131 1.35 11.17 -11.81
CA ILE A 131 2.53 10.54 -12.44
C ILE A 131 3.38 9.78 -11.42
N ALA A 132 3.52 10.29 -10.19
CA ALA A 132 4.28 9.61 -9.16
C ALA A 132 3.54 8.37 -8.65
N VAL A 133 2.22 8.50 -8.40
CA VAL A 133 1.36 7.42 -7.91
C VAL A 133 1.20 6.32 -8.96
N SER A 134 1.07 6.67 -10.24
CA SER A 134 0.94 5.71 -11.34
C SER A 134 2.10 4.71 -11.36
N ARG A 135 3.33 5.15 -11.04
CA ARG A 135 4.50 4.27 -10.95
C ARG A 135 4.35 3.23 -9.84
N VAL A 136 3.83 3.62 -8.69
CA VAL A 136 3.59 2.71 -7.55
C VAL A 136 2.49 1.72 -7.90
N LEU A 137 1.35 2.19 -8.42
CA LEU A 137 0.23 1.34 -8.80
C LEU A 137 0.59 0.37 -9.93
N ASN A 138 1.38 0.81 -10.91
CA ASN A 138 1.87 -0.02 -11.99
C ASN A 138 2.72 -1.19 -11.46
N GLN A 139 3.58 -0.95 -10.47
CA GLN A 139 4.36 -2.01 -9.82
C GLN A 139 3.45 -2.99 -9.08
N LYS A 140 2.49 -2.50 -8.28
CA LYS A 140 1.53 -3.36 -7.56
C LYS A 140 0.76 -4.29 -8.49
N ILE A 141 0.27 -3.77 -9.62
CA ILE A 141 -0.45 -4.55 -10.63
C ILE A 141 0.47 -5.55 -11.33
N LYS A 142 1.68 -5.14 -11.75
CA LYS A 142 2.63 -6.04 -12.42
C LYS A 142 3.11 -7.18 -11.51
N LEU A 143 3.22 -6.92 -10.21
CA LEU A 143 3.51 -7.94 -9.20
C LEU A 143 2.31 -8.86 -8.92
N GLY A 144 1.15 -8.59 -9.51
CA GLY A 144 -0.07 -9.40 -9.34
C GLY A 144 -0.70 -9.25 -7.96
N LEU A 145 -0.39 -8.18 -7.21
CA LEU A 145 -0.86 -8.03 -5.82
C LEU A 145 -2.38 -7.82 -5.72
N PHE A 146 -3.04 -7.42 -6.80
CA PHE A 146 -4.50 -7.30 -6.83
C PHE A 146 -5.18 -8.67 -6.96
N GLU A 147 -4.50 -9.66 -7.52
CA GLU A 147 -4.99 -11.01 -7.76
C GLU A 147 -4.50 -12.01 -6.72
N LYS A 148 -3.23 -11.87 -6.30
CA LYS A 148 -2.53 -12.72 -5.33
C LYS A 148 -1.89 -11.84 -4.26
N PRO A 149 -2.69 -11.25 -3.36
CA PRO A 149 -2.18 -10.28 -2.39
C PRO A 149 -1.34 -10.90 -1.26
N TYR A 150 -1.50 -12.19 -0.99
CA TYR A 150 -0.92 -12.88 0.16
C TYR A 150 0.34 -13.67 -0.21
N VAL A 151 1.25 -13.79 0.74
CA VAL A 151 2.43 -14.66 0.64
C VAL A 151 2.12 -16.05 1.21
N GLU A 152 2.73 -17.09 0.61
CA GLU A 152 2.66 -18.49 1.07
C GLU A 152 3.52 -18.76 2.31
#